data_AF-A0A945I4U1-F1
#
_entry.id   AF-A0A945I4U1-F1
#
_cell.length_a   1.000
_cell.length_b   1.000
_cell.length_c   1.000
_cell.angle_alpha   90.00
_cell.angle_beta   90.00
_cell.angle_gamma   90.00
#
_symmetry.space_group_name_H-M   'P 1'
#
loop_
_entity.id
_entity.type
_entity.pdbx_description
1 polymer ?
#
loop_
_entity_poly.entity_id
_entity_poly.type
_entity_poly.pdbx_seq_one_letter_code
_entity_poly.pdbx_strand_id
1 'polypeptide(L)'
;QGSLTVLGQIAAEELGIATDDVHVVSADTDTTPMDTGAIASRTTYVTGNAIKLAAENAKQILFEVAAPMLDVRPDQLESVDRKIQVQYFPQRCLPIADVALQAQFVMGRPPIGSASYNPPTVAMDSETGQGKPFSTYVYATQCAEVEVDDETGQVDVIYMSAAHDCGTAINPMLVEGQIEGGISMGIGYALQEEMLFDDDGKQINPNLTNYIMPTSLDMPEIDVDIVENFDPTGPFGAKGVGEPTAVPTAAAICNAIHDAVGVRITSLPATAEKVLKAIKEKNGGEQKALPAAE
;
A
#
# COMPACT_ATOMS: atom_id res chain seq x y z
N GLN A 1 -5.36 5.77 -1.07
CA GLN A 1 -4.63 4.79 -1.89
C GLN A 1 -4.20 5.30 -3.28
N GLY A 2 -4.92 6.23 -3.93
CA GLY A 2 -4.40 6.91 -5.14
C GLY A 2 -4.27 6.02 -6.38
N SER A 3 -5.11 4.99 -6.50
CA SER A 3 -5.02 3.98 -7.56
C SER A 3 -5.07 4.56 -8.97
N LEU A 4 -5.94 5.54 -9.26
CA LEU A 4 -6.05 6.12 -10.61
C LEU A 4 -4.73 6.77 -11.06
N THR A 5 -4.06 7.49 -10.17
CA THR A 5 -2.76 8.10 -10.43
C THR A 5 -1.70 7.02 -10.70
N VAL A 6 -1.61 6.01 -9.82
CA VAL A 6 -0.63 4.92 -9.94
C VAL A 6 -0.84 4.12 -11.23
N LEU A 7 -2.09 3.77 -11.55
CA LEU A 7 -2.45 3.05 -12.77
C LEU A 7 -2.16 3.88 -14.03
N GLY A 8 -2.40 5.19 -13.99
CA GLY A 8 -2.04 6.11 -15.06
C GLY A 8 -0.52 6.23 -15.25
N GLN A 9 0.25 6.29 -14.16
CA GLN A 9 1.72 6.27 -14.18
C GLN A 9 2.28 4.98 -14.79
N ILE A 10 1.72 3.82 -14.44
CA ILE A 10 2.13 2.53 -15.03
C ILE A 10 1.88 2.52 -16.55
N ALA A 11 0.72 2.99 -17.00
CA ALA A 11 0.42 3.09 -18.42
C ALA A 11 1.34 4.07 -19.16
N ALA A 12 1.59 5.23 -18.56
CA ALA A 12 2.44 6.28 -19.13
C ALA A 12 3.88 5.79 -19.30
N GLU A 13 4.44 5.16 -18.26
CA GLU A 13 5.79 4.58 -18.27
C GLU A 13 5.92 3.50 -19.34
N GLU A 14 4.98 2.55 -19.39
CA GLU A 14 5.03 1.47 -20.38
C GLU A 14 4.91 2.01 -21.82
N LEU A 15 4.14 3.08 -22.06
CA LEU A 15 3.99 3.70 -23.38
C LEU A 15 5.07 4.73 -23.74
N GLY A 16 5.91 5.14 -22.79
CA GLY A 16 6.90 6.22 -22.98
C GLY A 16 6.27 7.59 -23.24
N ILE A 17 5.13 7.89 -22.62
CA ILE A 17 4.42 9.18 -22.68
C ILE A 17 4.37 9.83 -21.29
N ALA A 18 3.91 11.08 -21.18
CA ALA A 18 3.71 11.65 -19.85
C ALA A 18 2.38 11.22 -19.24
N THR A 19 2.31 11.28 -17.91
CA THR A 19 1.07 11.05 -17.14
C THR A 19 -0.07 11.97 -17.57
N ASP A 20 0.23 13.22 -17.93
CA ASP A 20 -0.78 14.21 -18.37
C ASP A 20 -1.43 13.84 -19.71
N ASP A 21 -0.80 12.95 -20.48
CA ASP A 21 -1.35 12.43 -21.72
C ASP A 21 -2.26 11.20 -21.49
N VAL A 22 -2.40 10.73 -20.23
CA VAL A 22 -3.19 9.56 -19.86
C VAL A 22 -4.50 10.00 -19.21
N HIS A 23 -5.61 9.56 -19.79
CA HIS A 23 -6.93 9.68 -19.19
C HIS A 23 -7.41 8.31 -18.68
N VAL A 24 -7.65 8.21 -17.37
CA VAL A 24 -8.12 6.97 -16.74
C VAL A 24 -9.63 7.02 -16.58
N VAL A 25 -10.34 6.06 -17.19
CA VAL A 25 -11.76 5.80 -16.96
C VAL A 25 -11.88 4.60 -16.02
N SER A 26 -12.67 4.72 -14.96
CA SER A 26 -12.75 3.70 -13.90
C SER A 26 -14.15 3.56 -13.34
N ALA A 27 -14.48 2.38 -12.82
CA ALA A 27 -15.66 2.11 -11.99
C ALA A 27 -17.02 2.37 -12.68
N ASP A 28 -17.10 2.05 -13.97
CA ASP A 28 -18.36 2.05 -14.74
C ASP A 28 -18.52 0.67 -15.39
N THR A 29 -19.52 -0.10 -14.97
CA THR A 29 -19.74 -1.46 -15.45
C THR A 29 -20.16 -1.54 -16.93
N ASP A 30 -20.62 -0.43 -17.52
CA ASP A 30 -20.97 -0.38 -18.94
C ASP A 30 -19.73 -0.17 -19.83
N THR A 31 -18.67 0.46 -19.30
CA THR A 31 -17.53 0.93 -20.09
C THR A 31 -16.17 0.41 -19.64
N THR A 32 -16.07 -0.16 -18.43
CA THR A 32 -14.81 -0.67 -17.86
C THR A 32 -14.86 -2.19 -17.62
N PRO A 33 -13.76 -2.92 -17.88
CA PRO A 33 -13.69 -4.35 -17.62
C PRO A 33 -13.92 -4.71 -16.14
N MET A 34 -14.34 -5.95 -15.90
CA MET A 34 -14.53 -6.47 -14.54
C MET A 34 -13.20 -6.47 -13.76
N ASP A 35 -13.24 -5.91 -12.55
CA ASP A 35 -12.24 -6.05 -11.51
C ASP A 35 -12.90 -6.59 -10.24
N THR A 36 -12.20 -7.43 -9.47
CA THR A 36 -12.75 -8.02 -8.25
C THR A 36 -12.88 -7.02 -7.10
N GLY A 37 -12.35 -5.81 -7.24
CA GLY A 37 -12.46 -4.72 -6.28
C GLY A 37 -11.12 -4.31 -5.66
N ALA A 38 -11.15 -3.12 -5.06
CA ALA A 38 -10.05 -2.53 -4.29
C ALA A 38 -9.99 -3.10 -2.86
N ILE A 39 -9.49 -4.33 -2.76
CA ILE A 39 -9.35 -5.11 -1.51
C ILE A 39 -7.98 -5.79 -1.47
N ALA A 40 -7.56 -6.32 -0.32
CA ALA A 40 -6.35 -7.15 -0.18
C ALA A 40 -5.06 -6.50 -0.73
N SER A 41 -5.00 -5.16 -0.67
CA SER A 41 -3.89 -4.34 -1.17
C SER A 41 -3.50 -4.65 -2.63
N ARG A 42 -4.43 -5.18 -3.43
CA ARG A 42 -4.11 -5.85 -4.69
C ARG A 42 -4.06 -4.94 -5.91
N THR A 43 -4.68 -3.75 -5.86
CA THR A 43 -4.93 -2.94 -7.07
C THR A 43 -3.65 -2.58 -7.82
N THR A 44 -2.61 -2.11 -7.13
CA THR A 44 -1.30 -1.81 -7.76
C THR A 44 -0.71 -3.06 -8.41
N TYR A 45 -0.74 -4.19 -7.72
CA TYR A 45 -0.11 -5.42 -8.20
C TYR A 45 -0.90 -6.08 -9.35
N VAL A 46 -2.21 -6.29 -9.18
CA VAL A 46 -3.04 -7.02 -10.14
C VAL A 46 -3.49 -6.14 -11.30
N THR A 47 -4.18 -5.04 -11.00
CA THR A 47 -4.67 -4.11 -12.02
C THR A 47 -3.50 -3.41 -12.70
N GLY A 48 -2.44 -3.06 -11.96
CA GLY A 48 -1.23 -2.49 -12.56
C GLY A 48 -0.54 -3.44 -13.55
N ASN A 49 -0.40 -4.73 -13.24
CA ASN A 49 0.11 -5.70 -14.22
C ASN A 49 -0.79 -5.83 -15.45
N ALA A 50 -2.12 -5.86 -15.27
CA ALA A 50 -3.05 -5.91 -16.39
C ALA A 50 -2.92 -4.66 -17.29
N ILE A 51 -2.77 -3.47 -16.70
CA ILE A 51 -2.54 -2.23 -17.44
C ILE A 51 -1.19 -2.24 -18.16
N LYS A 52 -0.12 -2.67 -17.48
CA LYS A 52 1.21 -2.81 -18.10
C LYS A 52 1.13 -3.71 -19.33
N LEU A 53 0.52 -4.88 -19.23
CA LEU A 53 0.34 -5.79 -20.36
C LEU A 53 -0.53 -5.19 -21.48
N ALA A 54 -1.59 -4.47 -21.13
CA ALA A 54 -2.44 -3.80 -22.11
C ALA A 54 -1.68 -2.67 -22.84
N ALA A 55 -0.88 -1.88 -22.12
CA ALA A 55 -0.03 -0.85 -22.68
C ALA A 55 1.09 -1.44 -23.55
N GLU A 56 1.70 -2.55 -23.15
CA GLU A 56 2.68 -3.30 -23.95
C GLU A 56 2.07 -3.77 -25.28
N ASN A 57 0.85 -4.32 -25.26
CA ASN A 57 0.12 -4.71 -26.47
C ASN A 57 -0.15 -3.51 -27.40
N ALA A 58 -0.53 -2.35 -26.86
CA ALA A 58 -0.73 -1.13 -27.66
C ALA A 58 0.59 -0.61 -28.24
N LYS A 59 1.67 -0.64 -27.45
CA LYS A 59 3.03 -0.26 -27.86
C LYS A 59 3.57 -1.15 -28.98
N GLN A 60 3.31 -2.45 -28.93
CA GLN A 60 3.73 -3.35 -30.00
C GLN A 60 3.08 -2.98 -31.34
N ILE A 61 1.80 -2.61 -31.34
CA ILE A 61 1.10 -2.12 -32.53
C ILE A 61 1.74 -0.81 -33.04
N LEU A 62 2.07 0.11 -32.13
CA LEU A 62 2.79 1.33 -32.48
C LEU A 62 4.15 1.02 -33.13
N PHE A 63 4.90 0.05 -32.60
CA PHE A 63 6.20 -0.34 -33.15
C PHE A 63 6.07 -1.01 -34.53
N GLU A 64 5.03 -1.83 -34.76
CA GLU A 64 4.75 -2.40 -36.08
C GLU A 64 4.47 -1.33 -37.14
N VAL A 65 3.87 -0.20 -36.76
CA VAL A 65 3.60 0.94 -37.64
C VAL A 65 4.85 1.81 -37.84
N ALA A 66 5.60 2.08 -36.76
CA ALA A 66 6.79 2.94 -36.80
C ALA A 66 7.99 2.28 -37.50
N ALA A 67 8.15 0.96 -37.37
CA ALA A 67 9.26 0.19 -37.93
C ALA A 67 9.47 0.43 -39.44
N PRO A 68 8.46 0.28 -40.33
CA PRO A 68 8.62 0.56 -41.74
C PRO A 68 8.83 2.06 -42.04
N MET A 69 8.30 2.96 -41.21
CA MET A 69 8.53 4.41 -41.37
C MET A 69 9.98 4.80 -41.09
N LEU A 70 10.66 4.03 -40.24
CA LEU A 70 12.04 4.23 -39.85
C LEU A 70 13.01 3.27 -40.56
N ASP A 71 12.54 2.36 -41.41
CA ASP A 71 13.34 1.31 -42.08
C ASP A 71 14.17 0.47 -41.09
N VAL A 72 13.50 -0.02 -40.04
CA VAL A 72 14.06 -0.90 -39.01
C VAL A 72 13.05 -2.00 -38.64
N ARG A 73 13.46 -2.93 -37.78
CA ARG A 73 12.54 -3.91 -37.19
C ARG A 73 11.89 -3.37 -35.90
N PRO A 74 10.67 -3.82 -35.53
CA PRO A 74 10.01 -3.41 -34.29
C PRO A 74 10.83 -3.65 -33.01
N ASP A 75 11.61 -4.73 -32.96
CA ASP A 75 12.47 -5.09 -31.82
C ASP A 75 13.67 -4.15 -31.62
N GLN A 76 13.92 -3.25 -32.58
CA GLN A 76 14.97 -2.24 -32.52
C GLN A 76 14.44 -0.86 -32.09
N LEU A 77 13.16 -0.78 -31.71
CA LEU A 77 12.51 0.46 -31.28
C LEU A 77 12.39 0.51 -29.76
N GLU A 78 12.30 1.73 -29.24
CA GLU A 78 11.93 2.02 -27.86
C GLU A 78 11.01 3.25 -27.83
N SER A 79 10.17 3.36 -26.80
CA SER A 79 9.29 4.50 -26.57
C SER A 79 9.79 5.31 -25.37
N VAL A 80 10.12 6.57 -25.59
CA VAL A 80 10.64 7.48 -24.56
C VAL A 80 10.29 8.92 -24.91
N ASP A 81 9.98 9.75 -23.92
CA ASP A 81 9.70 11.19 -24.08
C ASP A 81 8.71 11.52 -25.21
N ARG A 82 7.59 10.79 -25.26
CA ARG A 82 6.52 10.90 -26.28
C ARG A 82 6.96 10.56 -27.70
N LYS A 83 8.07 9.85 -27.87
CA LYS A 83 8.64 9.46 -29.16
C LYS A 83 8.88 7.97 -29.23
N ILE A 84 8.81 7.44 -30.44
CA ILE A 84 9.34 6.12 -30.80
C ILE A 84 10.67 6.37 -31.50
N GLN A 85 11.76 5.83 -30.95
CA GLN A 85 13.10 6.02 -31.49
C GLN A 85 13.79 4.69 -31.75
N VAL A 86 14.75 4.70 -32.68
CA VAL A 86 15.65 3.55 -32.89
C VAL A 86 16.62 3.47 -31.71
N GLN A 87 16.70 2.31 -31.07
CA GLN A 87 17.64 2.05 -29.97
C GLN A 87 19.06 2.46 -30.37
N TYR A 88 19.75 3.16 -29.47
CA TYR A 88 21.11 3.71 -29.66
C TYR A 88 21.23 4.82 -30.73
N PHE A 89 20.15 5.22 -31.40
CA PHE A 89 20.13 6.29 -32.42
C PHE A 89 18.92 7.23 -32.21
N PRO A 90 18.86 8.00 -31.11
CA PRO A 90 17.70 8.83 -30.72
C PRO A 90 17.31 9.90 -31.75
N GLN A 91 18.22 10.30 -32.64
CA GLN A 91 17.96 11.21 -33.76
C GLN A 91 17.03 10.61 -34.83
N ARG A 92 16.88 9.28 -34.87
CA ARG A 92 15.94 8.57 -35.73
C ARG A 92 14.70 8.26 -34.91
N CYS A 93 13.78 9.22 -34.87
CA CYS A 93 12.59 9.13 -34.05
C CYS A 93 11.34 9.67 -34.76
N LEU A 94 10.18 9.23 -34.29
CA LEU A 94 8.87 9.73 -34.69
C LEU A 94 8.07 10.08 -33.42
N PRO A 95 7.29 11.18 -33.41
CA PRO A 95 6.34 11.41 -32.34
C PRO A 95 5.32 10.28 -32.24
N ILE A 96 5.00 9.81 -31.02
CA ILE A 96 4.01 8.74 -30.80
C ILE A 96 2.66 9.12 -31.40
N ALA A 97 2.26 10.40 -31.29
CA ALA A 97 1.01 10.91 -31.85
C ALA A 97 0.92 10.71 -33.38
N ASP A 98 2.02 10.97 -34.10
CA ASP A 98 2.06 10.82 -35.56
C ASP A 98 1.96 9.35 -35.97
N VAL A 99 2.63 8.45 -35.23
CA VAL A 99 2.56 7.00 -35.44
C VAL A 99 1.16 6.47 -35.12
N ALA A 100 0.55 6.93 -34.03
CA ALA A 100 -0.81 6.55 -33.64
C ALA A 100 -1.85 7.01 -34.68
N LEU A 101 -1.66 8.19 -35.28
CA LEU A 101 -2.49 8.66 -36.39
C LEU A 101 -2.25 7.81 -37.65
N GLN A 102 -0.98 7.51 -37.97
CA GLN A 102 -0.63 6.67 -39.11
C GLN A 102 -1.25 5.27 -39.01
N ALA A 103 -1.30 4.69 -37.80
CA ALA A 103 -1.92 3.39 -37.54
C ALA A 103 -3.37 3.33 -38.04
N GLN A 104 -4.14 4.43 -37.93
CA GLN A 104 -5.52 4.49 -38.41
C GLN A 104 -5.60 4.34 -39.93
N PHE A 105 -4.62 4.86 -40.67
CA PHE A 105 -4.59 4.77 -42.14
C PHE A 105 -4.08 3.40 -42.62
N VAL A 106 -3.01 2.88 -42.01
CA VAL A 106 -2.39 1.64 -42.48
C VAL A 106 -3.03 0.37 -41.92
N MET A 107 -3.63 0.43 -40.73
CA MET A 107 -4.31 -0.70 -40.09
C MET A 107 -5.84 -0.56 -40.07
N GLY A 108 -6.39 0.62 -40.38
CA GLY A 108 -7.82 0.88 -40.30
C GLY A 108 -8.36 0.99 -38.86
N ARG A 109 -7.49 1.09 -37.85
CA ARG A 109 -7.84 1.16 -36.42
C ARG A 109 -6.77 1.88 -35.61
N PRO A 110 -7.12 2.52 -34.48
CA PRO A 110 -6.12 3.01 -33.53
C PRO A 110 -5.38 1.85 -32.85
N PRO A 111 -4.19 2.10 -32.26
CA PRO A 111 -3.47 1.11 -31.48
C PRO A 111 -4.23 0.81 -30.18
N ILE A 112 -4.93 -0.32 -30.15
CA ILE A 112 -5.72 -0.77 -28.99
C ILE A 112 -5.07 -2.01 -28.40
N GLY A 113 -4.67 -1.91 -27.14
CA GLY A 113 -4.21 -3.03 -26.33
C GLY A 113 -5.26 -3.45 -25.30
N SER A 114 -5.31 -4.75 -25.02
CA SER A 114 -6.15 -5.34 -23.98
C SER A 114 -5.41 -6.49 -23.33
N ALA A 115 -5.55 -6.65 -22.02
CA ALA A 115 -4.93 -7.72 -21.26
C ALA A 115 -5.69 -7.96 -19.96
N SER A 116 -5.45 -9.12 -19.37
CA SER A 116 -5.84 -9.46 -18.01
C SER A 116 -4.64 -10.03 -17.27
N TYR A 117 -4.67 -9.93 -15.95
CA TYR A 117 -3.64 -10.52 -15.10
C TYR A 117 -4.30 -11.24 -13.93
N ASN A 118 -3.91 -12.49 -13.72
CA ASN A 118 -4.28 -13.25 -12.55
C ASN A 118 -2.99 -13.78 -11.90
N PRO A 119 -2.72 -13.46 -10.62
CA PRO A 119 -1.53 -13.95 -9.93
C PRO A 119 -1.51 -15.50 -9.90
N PRO A 120 -0.37 -16.14 -10.17
CA PRO A 120 -0.26 -17.60 -10.06
C PRO A 120 -0.27 -18.01 -8.58
N THR A 121 -1.42 -18.48 -8.10
CA THR A 121 -1.63 -18.92 -6.71
C THR A 121 -2.16 -20.35 -6.67
N VAL A 122 -1.97 -21.02 -5.53
CA VAL A 122 -2.52 -22.34 -5.22
C VAL A 122 -3.40 -22.18 -4.00
N ALA A 123 -4.67 -22.59 -4.13
CA ALA A 123 -5.64 -22.55 -3.05
C ALA A 123 -5.12 -23.31 -1.82
N MET A 124 -5.56 -22.88 -0.64
CA MET A 124 -5.28 -23.62 0.59
C MET A 124 -6.13 -24.88 0.64
N ASP A 125 -5.50 -25.99 0.99
CA ASP A 125 -6.18 -27.24 1.33
C ASP A 125 -7.01 -27.04 2.62
N SER A 126 -8.30 -27.39 2.58
CA SER A 126 -9.24 -27.10 3.67
C SER A 126 -9.01 -27.94 4.93
N GLU A 127 -8.36 -29.09 4.83
CA GLU A 127 -8.09 -29.97 5.98
C GLU A 127 -6.75 -29.63 6.65
N THR A 128 -5.74 -29.29 5.85
CA THR A 128 -4.34 -29.13 6.31
C THR A 128 -3.87 -27.68 6.34
N GLY A 129 -4.58 -26.75 5.69
CA GLY A 129 -4.19 -25.34 5.54
C GLY A 129 -2.97 -25.12 4.63
N GLN A 130 -2.47 -26.15 3.95
CA GLN A 130 -1.30 -26.06 3.09
C GLN A 130 -1.65 -25.48 1.71
N GLY A 131 -0.82 -24.59 1.17
CA GLY A 131 -1.02 -23.99 -0.15
C GLY A 131 -0.03 -22.87 -0.46
N LYS A 132 -0.27 -22.16 -1.56
CA LYS A 132 0.47 -20.94 -1.94
C LYS A 132 -0.54 -19.84 -2.32
N PRO A 133 -1.29 -19.30 -1.34
CA PRO A 133 -2.41 -18.40 -1.62
C PRO A 133 -1.99 -17.02 -2.13
N PHE A 134 -0.72 -16.64 -1.99
CA PHE A 134 -0.20 -15.33 -2.40
C PHE A 134 1.00 -15.48 -3.35
N SER A 135 1.07 -14.62 -4.36
CA SER A 135 2.19 -14.58 -5.31
C SER A 135 3.35 -13.70 -4.85
N THR A 136 3.07 -12.68 -4.02
CA THR A 136 4.04 -11.77 -3.42
C THR A 136 3.68 -11.48 -1.97
N TYR A 137 4.66 -11.01 -1.18
CA TYR A 137 4.52 -10.64 0.21
C TYR A 137 5.11 -9.24 0.44
N VAL A 138 4.40 -8.46 1.23
CA VAL A 138 4.77 -7.11 1.67
C VAL A 138 5.28 -7.26 3.10
N TYR A 139 6.42 -6.64 3.40
CA TYR A 139 7.01 -6.65 4.73
C TYR A 139 7.01 -5.25 5.31
N ALA A 140 6.83 -5.15 6.61
CA ALA A 140 6.81 -3.90 7.33
C ALA A 140 7.45 -4.08 8.70
N THR A 141 8.20 -3.07 9.14
CA THR A 141 8.69 -2.95 10.51
C THR A 141 8.36 -1.54 10.99
N GLN A 142 7.79 -1.44 12.19
CA GLN A 142 7.57 -0.15 12.85
C GLN A 142 8.17 -0.20 14.24
N CYS A 143 8.74 0.93 14.65
CA CYS A 143 9.23 1.19 15.99
C CYS A 143 8.46 2.40 16.55
N ALA A 144 8.03 2.31 17.81
CA ALA A 144 7.32 3.38 18.50
C ALA A 144 8.14 3.86 19.69
N GLU A 145 8.16 5.17 19.90
CA GLU A 145 8.55 5.81 21.15
C GLU A 145 7.29 6.33 21.83
N VAL A 146 7.12 6.03 23.12
CA VAL A 146 5.95 6.43 23.90
C VAL A 146 6.37 7.02 25.24
N GLU A 147 5.57 7.95 25.73
CA GLU A 147 5.60 8.42 27.11
C GLU A 147 4.39 7.83 27.85
N VAL A 148 4.61 7.32 29.06
CA VAL A 148 3.54 6.74 29.89
C VAL A 148 3.53 7.44 31.23
N ASP A 149 2.39 8.06 31.57
CA ASP A 149 2.13 8.60 32.90
C ASP A 149 1.77 7.43 33.84
N ASP A 150 2.59 7.20 34.87
CA ASP A 150 2.41 6.08 35.80
C ASP A 150 1.35 6.32 36.89
N GLU A 151 0.86 7.56 37.03
CA GLU A 151 -0.24 7.94 37.93
C GLU A 151 -1.60 7.80 37.24
N THR A 152 -1.69 8.12 35.95
CA THR A 152 -2.95 8.10 35.16
C THR A 152 -3.06 6.91 34.20
N GLY A 153 -1.94 6.33 33.79
CA GLY A 153 -1.85 5.31 32.74
C GLY A 153 -1.95 5.87 31.33
N GLN A 154 -2.05 7.19 31.15
CA GLN A 154 -2.09 7.81 29.83
C GLN A 154 -0.83 7.46 29.04
N VAL A 155 -1.00 7.17 27.75
CA VAL A 155 0.08 6.86 26.82
C VAL A 155 0.05 7.87 25.69
N ASP A 156 1.13 8.63 25.55
CA ASP A 156 1.33 9.54 24.44
C ASP A 156 2.37 8.91 23.48
N VAL A 157 2.03 8.82 22.19
CA VAL A 157 2.98 8.36 21.16
C VAL A 157 3.79 9.57 20.72
N ILE A 158 5.11 9.51 20.92
CA ILE A 158 6.00 10.65 20.67
C ILE A 158 6.57 10.58 19.25
N TYR A 159 6.99 9.39 18.84
CA TYR A 159 7.65 9.17 17.56
C TYR A 159 7.34 7.79 16.98
N MET A 160 7.24 7.71 15.67
CA MET A 160 7.10 6.46 14.92
C MET A 160 8.15 6.42 13.80
N SER A 161 8.93 5.33 13.73
CA SER A 161 9.72 5.01 12.53
C SER A 161 9.09 3.82 11.84
N ALA A 162 8.93 3.89 10.52
CA ALA A 162 8.21 2.91 9.72
C ALA A 162 8.98 2.57 8.44
N ALA A 163 9.45 1.33 8.35
CA ALA A 163 10.10 0.79 7.17
C ALA A 163 9.18 -0.21 6.46
N HIS A 164 8.82 0.06 5.20
CA HIS A 164 7.88 -0.75 4.43
C HIS A 164 8.47 -1.19 3.09
N ASP A 165 8.52 -2.50 2.85
CA ASP A 165 8.84 -3.11 1.56
C ASP A 165 7.58 -3.19 0.70
N CYS A 166 7.39 -2.19 -0.16
CA CYS A 166 6.37 -2.21 -1.21
C CYS A 166 6.95 -2.57 -2.60
N GLY A 167 8.13 -3.19 -2.63
CA GLY A 167 8.93 -3.38 -3.83
C GLY A 167 9.40 -2.05 -4.43
N THR A 168 9.04 -1.77 -5.68
CA THR A 168 9.27 -0.45 -6.28
C THR A 168 8.09 0.47 -6.01
N ALA A 169 8.33 1.62 -5.36
CA ALA A 169 7.31 2.64 -5.16
C ALA A 169 7.00 3.37 -6.46
N ILE A 170 5.85 3.06 -7.08
CA ILE A 170 5.38 3.78 -8.29
C ILE A 170 5.23 5.28 -8.03
N ASN A 171 4.77 5.64 -6.83
CA ASN A 171 4.62 7.01 -6.38
C ASN A 171 5.02 7.11 -4.91
N PRO A 172 6.27 7.49 -4.59
CA PRO A 172 6.78 7.55 -3.22
C PRO A 172 5.92 8.42 -2.29
N MET A 173 5.48 9.59 -2.75
CA MET A 173 4.61 10.50 -1.97
C MET A 173 3.27 9.84 -1.59
N LEU A 174 2.67 9.05 -2.49
CA LEU A 174 1.44 8.32 -2.16
C LEU A 174 1.70 7.14 -1.21
N VAL A 175 2.89 6.53 -1.28
CA VAL A 175 3.30 5.46 -0.35
C VAL A 175 3.50 6.03 1.05
N GLU A 176 4.24 7.15 1.19
CA GLU A 176 4.40 7.89 2.45
C GLU A 176 3.04 8.21 3.09
N GLY A 177 2.12 8.81 2.32
CA GLY A 177 0.78 9.11 2.83
C GLY A 177 -0.06 7.87 3.20
N GLN A 178 0.19 6.70 2.60
CA GLN A 178 -0.45 5.45 3.05
C GLN A 178 0.15 4.92 4.36
N ILE A 179 1.46 5.12 4.57
CA ILE A 179 2.16 4.75 5.79
C ILE A 179 1.70 5.64 6.95
N GLU A 180 1.71 6.95 6.77
CA GLU A 180 1.21 7.92 7.75
C GLU A 180 -0.26 7.66 8.13
N GLY A 181 -1.13 7.46 7.14
CA GLY A 181 -2.54 7.15 7.37
C GLY A 181 -2.75 5.80 8.06
N GLY A 182 -1.94 4.79 7.73
CA GLY A 182 -1.97 3.49 8.39
C GLY A 182 -1.50 3.54 9.84
N ILE A 183 -0.47 4.35 10.13
CA ILE A 183 -0.02 4.62 11.50
C ILE A 183 -1.11 5.36 12.29
N SER A 184 -1.76 6.36 11.70
CA SER A 184 -2.89 7.05 12.33
C SER A 184 -4.01 6.08 12.73
N MET A 185 -4.45 5.23 11.80
CA MET A 185 -5.42 4.16 12.09
C MET A 185 -4.90 3.20 13.16
N GLY A 186 -3.59 2.91 13.10
CA GLY A 186 -2.87 2.06 14.02
C GLY A 186 -2.88 2.53 15.47
N ILE A 187 -2.63 3.82 15.68
CA ILE A 187 -2.72 4.49 16.97
C ILE A 187 -4.15 4.38 17.52
N GLY A 188 -5.14 4.59 16.65
CA GLY A 188 -6.56 4.46 16.99
C GLY A 188 -6.88 3.11 17.61
N TYR A 189 -6.69 2.01 16.87
CA TYR A 189 -6.99 0.67 17.41
C TYR A 189 -6.03 0.22 18.53
N ALA A 190 -4.84 0.82 18.63
CA ALA A 190 -3.91 0.55 19.72
C ALA A 190 -4.37 1.15 21.05
N LEU A 191 -4.88 2.38 21.07
CA LEU A 191 -5.03 3.17 22.30
C LEU A 191 -6.45 3.67 22.58
N GLN A 192 -7.29 3.87 21.56
CA GLN A 192 -8.52 4.67 21.69
C GLN A 192 -9.78 3.95 21.21
N GLU A 193 -9.73 3.32 20.03
CA GLU A 193 -10.90 2.82 19.33
C GLU A 193 -11.43 1.52 19.94
N GLU A 194 -12.64 1.58 20.51
CA GLU A 194 -13.35 0.41 21.05
C GLU A 194 -14.84 0.49 20.69
N MET A 195 -15.39 -0.59 20.12
CA MET A 195 -16.83 -0.74 19.94
C MET A 195 -17.45 -1.36 21.19
N LEU A 196 -18.37 -0.63 21.83
CA LEU A 196 -19.03 -1.06 23.06
C LEU A 196 -20.46 -1.52 22.76
N PHE A 197 -20.87 -2.62 23.39
CA PHE A 197 -22.21 -3.20 23.26
C PHE A 197 -22.86 -3.37 24.64
N ASP A 198 -24.17 -3.16 24.72
CA ASP A 198 -24.95 -3.52 25.91
C ASP A 198 -25.31 -5.02 25.94
N ASP A 199 -25.98 -5.45 27.02
CA ASP A 199 -26.39 -6.85 27.23
C ASP A 199 -27.39 -7.35 26.16
N ASP A 200 -28.07 -6.45 25.45
CA ASP A 200 -28.98 -6.75 24.35
C ASP A 200 -28.27 -6.80 22.98
N GLY A 201 -26.94 -6.57 22.95
CA GLY A 201 -26.12 -6.58 21.75
C GLY A 201 -26.21 -5.30 20.91
N LYS A 202 -26.75 -4.21 21.47
CA LYS A 202 -26.81 -2.92 20.78
C LYS A 202 -25.52 -2.13 21.03
N GLN A 203 -24.96 -1.57 19.96
CA GLN A 203 -23.81 -0.68 20.08
C GLN A 203 -24.18 0.60 20.84
N ILE A 204 -23.45 0.91 21.92
CA ILE A 204 -23.73 2.05 22.80
C ILE A 204 -22.92 3.30 22.44
N ASN A 205 -21.88 3.17 21.62
CA ASN A 205 -21.09 4.29 21.09
C ASN A 205 -21.03 4.34 19.55
N PRO A 206 -22.17 4.36 18.81
CA PRO A 206 -22.17 4.34 17.34
C PRO A 206 -21.87 5.71 16.70
N ASN A 207 -21.33 6.66 17.46
CA ASN A 207 -21.08 8.03 17.02
C ASN A 207 -19.64 8.45 17.35
N LEU A 208 -19.12 9.41 16.60
CA LEU A 208 -17.72 9.88 16.72
C LEU A 208 -17.43 10.68 17.99
N THR A 209 -18.44 10.96 18.82
CA THR A 209 -18.24 11.59 20.13
C THR A 209 -17.77 10.57 21.16
N ASN A 210 -18.27 9.33 21.07
CA ASN A 210 -18.02 8.27 22.05
C ASN A 210 -17.20 7.10 21.48
N TYR A 211 -17.06 7.02 20.17
CA TYR A 211 -16.05 6.20 19.49
C TYR A 211 -14.89 7.12 19.14
N ILE A 212 -13.87 7.10 19.99
CA ILE A 212 -12.77 8.06 19.91
C ILE A 212 -11.77 7.59 18.86
N MET A 213 -11.62 8.39 17.81
CA MET A 213 -10.57 8.24 16.81
C MET A 213 -9.46 9.27 17.08
N PRO A 214 -8.21 8.99 16.68
CA PRO A 214 -7.13 9.95 16.78
C PRO A 214 -7.44 11.24 16.02
N THR A 215 -7.08 12.36 16.63
CA THR A 215 -7.09 13.69 16.03
C THR A 215 -5.70 14.05 15.52
N SER A 216 -5.59 15.19 14.82
CA SER A 216 -4.28 15.71 14.40
C SER A 216 -3.34 16.03 15.57
N LEU A 217 -3.86 16.21 16.79
CA LEU A 217 -3.05 16.48 17.98
C LEU A 217 -2.49 15.20 18.60
N ASP A 218 -3.04 14.03 18.24
CA ASP A 218 -2.60 12.72 18.71
C ASP A 218 -1.53 12.11 17.79
N MET A 219 -1.19 12.80 16.70
CA MET A 219 -0.25 12.30 15.70
C MET A 219 1.20 12.58 16.15
N PRO A 220 2.07 11.54 16.21
CA PRO A 220 3.48 11.70 16.50
C PRO A 220 4.24 12.29 15.29
N GLU A 221 5.52 12.59 15.50
CA GLU A 221 6.46 12.69 14.38
C GLU A 221 6.63 11.30 13.74
N ILE A 222 6.57 11.24 12.41
CA ILE A 222 6.63 9.98 11.65
C ILE A 222 7.80 10.06 10.66
N ASP A 223 8.73 9.12 10.80
CA ASP A 223 9.80 8.88 9.85
C ASP A 223 9.49 7.65 9.00
N VAL A 224 9.52 7.83 7.69
CA VAL A 224 9.13 6.80 6.72
C VAL A 224 10.33 6.40 5.88
N ASP A 225 10.63 5.10 5.88
CA ASP A 225 11.61 4.48 5.00
C ASP A 225 10.92 3.52 4.02
N ILE A 226 11.01 3.85 2.74
CA ILE A 226 10.50 2.98 1.66
C ILE A 226 11.62 2.01 1.29
N VAL A 227 11.45 0.75 1.68
CA VAL A 227 12.44 -0.28 1.40
C VAL A 227 12.30 -0.72 -0.05
N GLU A 228 13.29 -0.36 -0.88
CA GLU A 228 13.35 -0.79 -2.28
C GLU A 228 13.72 -2.28 -2.37
N ASN A 229 12.77 -3.10 -2.83
CA ASN A 229 13.00 -4.53 -3.02
C ASN A 229 12.25 -5.06 -4.25
N PHE A 230 12.86 -4.91 -5.41
CA PHE A 230 12.25 -5.23 -6.71
C PHE A 230 11.60 -6.63 -6.75
N ASP A 231 10.29 -6.67 -6.98
CA ASP A 231 9.56 -7.91 -7.18
C ASP A 231 9.36 -8.21 -8.67
N PRO A 232 9.97 -9.28 -9.23
CA PRO A 232 9.90 -9.58 -10.66
C PRO A 232 8.47 -9.89 -11.16
N THR A 233 7.51 -10.10 -10.25
CA THR A 233 6.13 -10.44 -10.59
C THR A 233 5.19 -9.23 -10.61
N GLY A 234 5.62 -8.10 -10.04
CA GLY A 234 4.86 -6.85 -9.99
C GLY A 234 5.12 -5.92 -11.17
N PRO A 235 4.23 -4.96 -11.47
CA PRO A 235 4.47 -3.97 -12.50
C PRO A 235 5.66 -3.11 -12.08
N PHE A 236 6.73 -3.13 -12.87
CA PHE A 236 7.99 -2.43 -12.58
C PHE A 236 8.61 -2.75 -11.21
N GLY A 237 8.34 -3.94 -10.64
CA GLY A 237 8.86 -4.28 -9.31
C GLY A 237 7.91 -3.99 -8.15
N ALA A 238 6.75 -3.37 -8.39
CA ALA A 238 5.86 -2.88 -7.34
C ALA A 238 4.98 -3.97 -6.69
N LYS A 239 4.74 -3.84 -5.38
CA LYS A 239 3.81 -4.64 -4.58
C LYS A 239 2.64 -3.78 -4.08
N GLY A 240 1.76 -4.37 -3.27
CA GLY A 240 0.75 -3.62 -2.52
C GLY A 240 1.36 -2.95 -1.27
N VAL A 241 0.74 -1.87 -0.77
CA VAL A 241 1.14 -1.24 0.50
C VAL A 241 -0.02 -0.80 1.38
N GLY A 242 -1.27 -0.85 0.90
CA GLY A 242 -2.42 -0.23 1.57
C GLY A 242 -2.71 -0.73 3.00
N GLU A 243 -2.89 -2.04 3.18
CA GLU A 243 -3.20 -2.62 4.50
C GLU A 243 -1.96 -2.83 5.40
N PRO A 244 -0.79 -3.26 4.88
CA PRO A 244 0.40 -3.52 5.70
C PRO A 244 0.92 -2.31 6.50
N THR A 245 0.45 -1.10 6.18
CA THR A 245 0.83 0.14 6.89
C THR A 245 0.27 0.23 8.31
N ALA A 246 -0.88 -0.39 8.59
CA ALA A 246 -1.53 -0.31 9.91
C ALA A 246 -1.24 -1.52 10.81
N VAL A 247 -0.82 -2.65 10.22
CA VAL A 247 -0.69 -3.94 10.92
C VAL A 247 0.33 -3.91 12.07
N PRO A 248 1.56 -3.37 11.92
CA PRO A 248 2.57 -3.44 12.99
C PRO A 248 2.39 -2.38 14.09
N THR A 249 1.53 -1.38 13.90
CA THR A 249 1.46 -0.19 14.76
C THR A 249 1.17 -0.50 16.22
N ALA A 250 0.09 -1.24 16.52
CA ALA A 250 -0.25 -1.51 17.92
C ALA A 250 0.77 -2.44 18.60
N ALA A 251 1.38 -3.35 17.85
CA ALA A 251 2.44 -4.19 18.40
C ALA A 251 3.67 -3.36 18.78
N ALA A 252 4.06 -2.39 17.95
CA ALA A 252 5.14 -1.45 18.26
C ALA A 252 4.82 -0.63 19.52
N ILE A 253 3.62 -0.04 19.60
CA ILE A 253 3.16 0.74 20.75
C ILE A 253 3.11 -0.10 22.03
N CYS A 254 2.50 -1.29 22.00
CA CYS A 254 2.42 -2.16 23.18
C CYS A 254 3.80 -2.64 23.67
N ASN A 255 4.75 -2.86 22.76
CA ASN A 255 6.13 -3.18 23.13
C ASN A 255 6.84 -1.97 23.76
N ALA A 256 6.58 -0.76 23.26
CA ALA A 256 7.12 0.47 23.84
C ALA A 256 6.52 0.76 25.22
N ILE A 257 5.22 0.53 25.44
CA ILE A 257 4.59 0.59 26.78
C ILE A 257 5.28 -0.39 27.74
N HIS A 258 5.53 -1.62 27.27
CA HIS A 258 6.26 -2.61 28.07
C HIS A 258 7.67 -2.16 28.41
N ASP A 259 8.38 -1.54 27.48
CA ASP A 259 9.71 -0.98 27.76
C ASP A 259 9.66 0.14 28.80
N ALA A 260 8.69 1.06 28.66
CA ALA A 260 8.54 2.24 29.53
C ALA A 260 8.19 1.89 30.98
N VAL A 261 7.21 1.00 31.21
CA VAL A 261 6.67 0.72 32.56
C VAL A 261 6.74 -0.75 32.99
N GLY A 262 7.23 -1.64 32.10
CA GLY A 262 7.43 -3.05 32.40
C GLY A 262 6.15 -3.86 32.58
N VAL A 263 5.03 -3.45 31.97
CA VAL A 263 3.76 -4.18 31.98
C VAL A 263 3.41 -4.66 30.57
N ARG A 264 2.72 -5.80 30.45
CA ARG A 264 2.26 -6.32 29.15
C ARG A 264 0.77 -6.13 29.00
N ILE A 265 0.35 -5.35 27.99
CA ILE A 265 -1.05 -5.25 27.60
C ILE A 265 -1.33 -6.25 26.49
N THR A 266 -2.26 -7.17 26.75
CA THR A 266 -2.63 -8.27 25.82
C THR A 266 -4.05 -8.15 25.30
N SER A 267 -4.75 -7.07 25.64
CA SER A 267 -6.09 -6.74 25.17
C SER A 267 -6.12 -5.30 24.71
N LEU A 268 -6.36 -5.10 23.41
CA LEU A 268 -6.55 -3.79 22.81
C LEU A 268 -8.00 -3.29 22.96
N PRO A 269 -8.22 -1.97 22.91
CA PRO A 269 -7.18 -0.94 22.98
C PRO A 269 -6.52 -0.91 24.37
N ALA A 270 -5.25 -0.52 24.43
CA ALA A 270 -4.46 -0.33 25.63
C ALA A 270 -4.82 1.01 26.29
N THR A 271 -6.07 1.12 26.75
CA THR A 271 -6.57 2.35 27.37
C THR A 271 -5.81 2.70 28.63
N ALA A 272 -5.86 3.97 29.03
CA ALA A 272 -5.23 4.47 30.24
C ALA A 272 -5.64 3.66 31.48
N GLU A 273 -6.91 3.27 31.60
CA GLU A 273 -7.38 2.45 32.70
C GLU A 273 -6.74 1.06 32.72
N LYS A 274 -6.56 0.43 31.55
CA LYS A 274 -5.93 -0.89 31.44
C LYS A 274 -4.44 -0.82 31.77
N VAL A 275 -3.75 0.21 31.28
CA VAL A 275 -2.33 0.47 31.56
C VAL A 275 -2.12 0.74 33.05
N LEU A 276 -2.87 1.68 33.63
CA LEU A 276 -2.78 2.02 35.06
C LEU A 276 -3.08 0.82 35.96
N LYS A 277 -4.09 0.03 35.61
CA LYS A 277 -4.42 -1.19 36.34
C LYS A 277 -3.25 -2.17 36.33
N ALA A 278 -2.65 -2.41 35.17
CA ALA A 278 -1.50 -3.31 35.05
C ALA A 278 -0.28 -2.82 35.86
N ILE A 279 -0.01 -1.51 35.86
CA ILE A 279 1.06 -0.90 36.66
C ILE A 279 0.80 -1.12 38.16
N LYS A 280 -0.42 -0.87 38.63
CA LYS A 280 -0.81 -1.07 40.04
C LYS A 280 -0.71 -2.53 40.47
N GLU A 281 -1.12 -3.47 39.61
CA GLU A 281 -1.03 -4.90 39.89
C GLU A 281 0.42 -5.37 40.01
N LYS A 282 1.32 -4.88 39.14
CA LYS A 282 2.76 -5.12 39.22
C LYS A 282 3.34 -4.60 40.55
N ASN A 283 3.11 -3.32 40.87
CA ASN A 283 3.65 -2.69 42.07
C ASN A 283 3.09 -3.31 43.37
N GLY A 284 1.82 -3.70 43.38
CA GLY A 284 1.20 -4.42 44.50
C GLY A 284 1.69 -5.86 44.66
N GLY A 285 2.15 -6.49 43.58
CA GLY A 285 2.85 -7.78 43.60
C GLY A 285 4.27 -7.68 44.17
N GLU A 286 5.01 -6.62 43.81
CA GLU A 286 6.35 -6.35 44.34
C GLU A 286 6.34 -6.03 45.84
N GLN A 287 5.35 -5.28 46.34
CA GLN A 287 5.20 -5.01 47.78
C GLN A 287 4.90 -6.27 48.61
N LYS A 288 4.25 -7.29 48.03
CA LYS A 288 4.01 -8.58 48.71
C LYS A 288 5.23 -9.51 48.72
N ALA A 289 6.23 -9.25 47.87
CA ALA A 289 7.41 -10.09 47.70
C ALA A 289 8.62 -9.69 48.57
N LEU A 290 8.56 -8.53 49.24
CA LEU A 290 9.57 -8.12 50.22
C LEU A 290 9.35 -8.88 51.55
N PRO A 291 10.27 -9.74 52.02
CA PRO A 291 10.18 -10.30 53.36
C PRO A 291 10.30 -9.15 54.36
N ALA A 292 9.48 -9.16 55.41
CA ALA A 292 9.65 -8.26 56.54
C ALA A 292 11.07 -8.44 57.08
N ALA A 293 11.87 -7.37 57.04
CA ALA A 293 13.18 -7.36 57.66
C ALA A 293 13.00 -7.53 59.18
N GLU A 294 13.65 -8.55 59.74
CA GLU A 294 13.76 -8.82 61.18
C GLU A 294 14.55 -7.71 61.91
#